data_AF-A0A3Q8ICB8-F1
#
_entry.id   AF-A0A3Q8ICB8-F1
#
_cell.length_a   1.000
_cell.length_b   1.000
_cell.length_c   1.000
_cell.angle_alpha   90.00
_cell.angle_beta   90.00
_cell.angle_gamma   90.00
#
_symmetry.space_group_name_H-M   'P 1'
#
loop_
_entity.id
_entity.type
_entity.pdbx_description
1 polymer ?
#
loop_
_entity_poly.entity_id
_entity_poly.type
_entity_poly.pdbx_seq_one_letter_code
_entity_poly.pdbx_strand_id
1 'polypeptide(L)'
;MRRPKTECEIQQEQSDELFARQLQEQLNNSGDVVHAPPPQSGPSKSVQEAADAAYARQLQQEIDRQEAATDAGDSRASEDKIPVECPACTFVNYMKPSSSSNHWKCAQCSRPLMENVSYSGHVSHKDLVECRVCHSLNKLPTKKSDAVLCGGCYQELGSTLSSVPHVESEENQRTVQLRCGQCSVINAVTVGVNVKRLEFICGGCGVLNTMTLE
;
A
#
# COMPACT_ATOMS: atom_id res chain seq x y z
N MET A 1 -20.36 -23.68 -24.02
CA MET A 1 -21.69 -23.03 -23.87
C MET A 1 -21.48 -21.64 -23.31
N ARG A 2 -21.93 -20.57 -23.98
CA ARG A 2 -21.80 -19.20 -23.45
C ARG A 2 -22.84 -19.01 -22.34
N ARG A 3 -22.40 -18.52 -21.18
CA ARG A 3 -23.27 -18.20 -20.05
C ARG A 3 -24.33 -17.18 -20.50
N PRO A 4 -25.60 -17.30 -20.07
CA PRO A 4 -26.61 -16.27 -20.30
C PRO A 4 -26.14 -14.95 -19.66
N LYS A 5 -26.19 -13.85 -20.41
CA LYS A 5 -25.91 -12.51 -19.88
C LYS A 5 -26.90 -12.20 -18.76
N THR A 6 -26.40 -11.57 -17.71
CA THR A 6 -27.21 -11.04 -16.62
C THR A 6 -27.96 -9.78 -17.07
N GLU A 7 -29.05 -9.46 -16.39
CA GLU A 7 -29.87 -8.27 -16.69
C GLU A 7 -29.05 -6.97 -16.60
N CYS A 8 -28.11 -6.90 -15.66
CA CYS A 8 -27.18 -5.77 -15.52
C CYS A 8 -26.25 -5.63 -16.74
N GLU A 9 -25.73 -6.75 -17.27
CA GLU A 9 -24.88 -6.73 -18.47
C GLU A 9 -25.67 -6.29 -19.71
N ILE A 10 -26.95 -6.67 -19.80
CA ILE A 10 -27.83 -6.26 -20.89
C ILE A 10 -28.14 -4.76 -20.82
N GLN A 11 -28.45 -4.24 -19.63
CA GLN A 11 -28.70 -2.81 -19.43
C GLN A 11 -27.46 -1.96 -19.71
N GLN A 12 -26.27 -2.44 -19.30
CA GLN A 12 -25.01 -1.76 -19.61
C GLN A 12 -24.76 -1.70 -21.11
N GLU A 13 -24.93 -2.83 -21.82
CA GLU A 13 -24.73 -2.89 -23.27
C GLU A 13 -25.70 -1.97 -24.02
N GLN A 14 -26.96 -1.88 -23.58
CA GLN A 14 -27.93 -0.93 -24.15
C GLN A 14 -27.55 0.53 -23.89
N SER A 15 -27.07 0.84 -22.68
CA SER A 15 -26.60 2.18 -22.34
C SER A 15 -25.39 2.59 -23.18
N ASP A 16 -24.41 1.69 -23.32
CA ASP A 16 -23.20 1.92 -24.10
C ASP A 16 -23.53 2.11 -25.59
N GLU A 17 -24.48 1.32 -26.11
CA GLU A 17 -24.96 1.45 -27.50
C GLU A 17 -25.65 2.79 -27.75
N LEU A 18 -26.50 3.26 -26.82
CA LEU A 18 -27.15 4.56 -26.93
C LEU A 18 -26.13 5.70 -26.89
N PHE A 19 -25.14 5.61 -26.01
CA PHE A 19 -24.06 6.59 -25.93
C PHE A 19 -23.22 6.63 -27.22
N ALA A 20 -22.86 5.47 -27.77
CA ALA A 20 -22.10 5.38 -29.00
C ALA A 20 -22.87 5.98 -30.20
N ARG A 21 -24.19 5.76 -30.29
CA ARG A 21 -25.03 6.39 -31.32
C ARG A 21 -25.09 7.90 -31.18
N GLN A 22 -25.28 8.40 -29.96
CA GLN A 22 -25.31 9.83 -29.70
C GLN A 22 -23.98 10.50 -30.04
N LEU A 23 -22.86 9.86 -29.72
CA LEU A 23 -21.52 10.35 -30.07
C LEU A 23 -21.33 10.37 -31.60
N GLN A 24 -21.77 9.32 -32.29
CA GLN A 24 -21.71 9.24 -33.75
C GLN A 24 -22.56 10.34 -34.41
N GLU A 25 -23.76 10.62 -33.89
CA GLU A 25 -24.62 11.70 -34.36
C GLU A 25 -24.00 13.08 -34.14
N GLN A 26 -23.35 13.31 -33.00
CA GLN A 26 -22.64 14.57 -32.75
C GLN A 26 -21.48 14.76 -33.73
N LEU A 27 -20.69 13.72 -33.97
CA LEU A 27 -19.57 13.76 -34.92
C LEU A 27 -20.04 13.98 -36.36
N ASN A 28 -21.15 13.34 -36.76
CA ASN A 28 -21.73 13.49 -38.10
C ASN A 28 -22.39 14.87 -38.30
N ASN A 29 -23.01 15.44 -37.25
CA ASN A 29 -23.64 16.77 -37.33
C ASN A 29 -22.64 17.93 -37.24
N SER A 30 -21.38 17.70 -36.88
CA SER A 30 -20.31 18.70 -36.97
C SER A 30 -19.83 18.99 -38.41
N GLY A 31 -20.38 18.30 -39.42
CA GLY A 31 -19.97 18.41 -40.83
C GLY A 31 -20.78 19.35 -41.72
N ASP A 32 -21.94 19.87 -41.29
CA ASP A 32 -22.80 20.71 -42.14
C ASP A 32 -23.22 22.01 -41.43
N VAL A 33 -22.71 23.13 -41.93
CA VAL A 33 -23.07 24.48 -41.49
C VAL A 33 -24.31 24.93 -42.25
N VAL A 34 -25.52 24.86 -41.65
CA VAL A 34 -26.62 25.83 -41.90
C VAL A 34 -27.56 25.89 -40.67
N HIS A 35 -27.89 27.13 -40.28
CA HIS A 35 -28.75 27.59 -39.18
C HIS A 35 -29.92 26.71 -38.68
N ALA A 36 -29.92 26.43 -37.37
CA ALA A 36 -31.11 26.20 -36.52
C ALA A 36 -30.76 26.54 -35.04
N PRO A 37 -31.75 26.79 -34.16
CA PRO A 37 -31.69 27.78 -33.06
C PRO A 37 -30.71 27.41 -31.93
N PRO A 38 -30.29 28.38 -31.09
CA PRO A 38 -29.30 28.12 -30.05
C PRO A 38 -29.76 26.95 -29.17
N PRO A 39 -28.85 26.02 -28.81
CA PRO A 39 -29.20 24.94 -27.91
C PRO A 39 -29.72 25.58 -26.64
N GLN A 40 -30.89 25.12 -26.18
CA GLN A 40 -31.42 25.49 -24.88
C GLN A 40 -30.27 25.40 -23.89
N SER A 41 -29.96 26.56 -23.32
CA SER A 41 -28.91 26.74 -22.33
C SER A 41 -29.19 25.80 -21.17
N GLY A 42 -28.58 24.61 -21.22
CA GLY A 42 -28.19 23.91 -20.01
C GLY A 42 -27.46 24.89 -19.10
N PRO A 43 -27.53 24.69 -17.77
CA PRO A 43 -26.97 25.64 -16.81
C PRO A 43 -25.58 26.06 -17.26
N SER A 44 -25.36 27.38 -17.37
CA SER A 44 -24.10 27.97 -17.83
C SER A 44 -22.93 27.26 -17.13
N LYS A 45 -21.79 27.08 -17.78
CA LYS A 45 -20.61 26.45 -17.14
C LYS A 45 -20.32 26.98 -15.73
N SER A 46 -20.59 28.26 -15.48
CA SER A 46 -20.49 28.90 -14.16
C SER A 46 -21.51 28.40 -13.12
N VAL A 47 -22.72 28.03 -13.54
CA VAL A 47 -23.76 27.43 -12.68
C VAL A 47 -23.40 25.99 -12.34
N GLN A 48 -22.85 25.25 -13.30
CA GLN A 48 -22.35 23.89 -13.06
C GLN A 48 -21.13 23.91 -12.13
N GLU A 49 -20.17 24.79 -12.37
CA GLU A 49 -18.99 24.97 -11.53
C GLU A 49 -19.37 25.40 -10.10
N ALA A 50 -20.39 26.26 -9.94
CA ALA A 50 -20.91 26.63 -8.63
C ALA A 50 -21.60 25.46 -7.90
N ALA A 51 -22.32 24.60 -8.64
CA ALA A 51 -22.94 23.40 -8.09
C ALA A 51 -21.90 22.36 -7.66
N ASP A 52 -20.89 22.14 -8.50
CA ASP A 52 -19.77 21.22 -8.21
C ASP A 52 -18.96 21.71 -7.01
N ALA A 53 -18.68 23.02 -6.93
CA ALA A 53 -18.01 23.63 -5.78
C ALA A 53 -18.85 23.55 -4.50
N ALA A 54 -20.17 23.66 -4.59
CA ALA A 54 -21.06 23.48 -3.44
C ALA A 54 -21.05 22.02 -2.96
N TYR A 55 -21.10 21.07 -3.90
CA TYR A 55 -21.05 19.65 -3.59
C TYR A 55 -19.70 19.23 -2.99
N ALA A 56 -18.59 19.72 -3.54
CA ALA A 56 -17.26 19.48 -3.00
C ALA A 56 -17.10 19.99 -1.56
N ARG A 57 -17.65 21.18 -1.25
CA ARG A 57 -17.67 21.70 0.12
C ARG A 57 -18.51 20.86 1.06
N GLN A 58 -19.65 20.34 0.60
CA GLN A 58 -20.50 19.44 1.40
C GLN A 58 -19.78 18.12 1.71
N LEU A 59 -19.10 17.54 0.72
CA LEU A 59 -18.27 16.35 0.91
C LEU A 59 -17.15 16.59 1.91
N GLN A 60 -16.44 17.72 1.81
CA GLN A 60 -15.39 18.06 2.75
C GLN A 60 -15.93 18.20 4.18
N GLN A 61 -17.08 18.84 4.36
CA GLN A 61 -17.70 18.96 5.69
C GLN A 61 -18.15 17.62 6.27
N GLU A 62 -18.58 16.68 5.42
CA GLU A 62 -18.95 15.34 5.87
C GLU A 62 -17.71 14.51 6.25
N ILE A 63 -16.60 14.67 5.51
CA ILE A 63 -15.30 14.11 5.87
C ILE A 63 -14.82 14.70 7.20
N ASP A 64 -14.79 16.02 7.33
CA ASP A 64 -14.36 16.70 8.56
C ASP A 64 -15.24 16.29 9.75
N ARG A 65 -16.55 16.07 9.53
CA ARG A 65 -17.47 15.56 10.57
C ARG A 65 -17.18 14.11 10.93
N GLN A 66 -16.89 13.25 9.96
CA GLN A 66 -16.51 11.86 10.21
C GLN A 66 -15.15 11.78 10.92
N GLU A 67 -14.19 12.61 10.52
CA GLU A 67 -12.89 12.76 11.18
C GLU A 67 -13.05 13.29 12.60
N ALA A 68 -13.88 14.31 12.83
CA ALA A 68 -14.20 14.80 14.16
C ALA A 68 -15.00 13.80 15.01
N ALA A 69 -15.80 12.93 14.39
CA ALA A 69 -16.49 11.84 15.09
C ALA A 69 -15.53 10.70 15.46
N THR A 70 -14.49 10.45 14.65
CA THR A 70 -13.39 9.56 15.03
C THR A 70 -12.50 10.18 16.13
N ASP A 71 -12.28 11.49 16.10
CA ASP A 71 -11.45 12.21 17.07
C ASP A 71 -12.16 12.44 18.42
N ALA A 72 -13.48 12.66 18.40
CA ALA A 72 -14.33 12.70 19.60
C ALA A 72 -14.62 11.31 20.21
N GLY A 73 -14.33 10.24 19.45
CA GLY A 73 -14.41 8.85 19.91
C GLY A 73 -13.15 8.35 20.64
N ASP A 74 -12.04 9.10 20.58
CA ASP A 74 -10.73 8.63 21.04
C ASP A 74 -10.43 8.90 22.52
N SER A 75 -11.45 9.31 23.28
CA SER A 75 -11.33 9.59 24.73
C SER A 75 -12.23 8.72 25.60
N ARG A 76 -12.35 7.41 25.32
CA ARG A 76 -12.84 6.41 26.31
C ARG A 76 -12.66 4.94 25.89
N ALA A 77 -11.41 4.51 25.74
CA ALA A 77 -10.90 3.23 26.27
C ALA A 77 -9.46 3.06 25.81
N SER A 78 -8.51 3.52 26.62
CA SER A 78 -7.18 2.93 26.64
C SER A 78 -7.35 1.47 27.06
N GLU A 79 -7.73 0.59 26.13
CA GLU A 79 -7.35 -0.81 26.27
C GLU A 79 -5.84 -0.78 26.27
N ASP A 80 -5.21 -0.93 27.44
CA ASP A 80 -3.77 -1.04 27.62
C ASP A 80 -3.25 -2.14 26.70
N LYS A 81 -2.95 -1.82 25.45
CA LYS A 81 -2.42 -2.75 24.47
C LYS A 81 -1.00 -2.33 24.21
N ILE A 82 -0.07 -3.18 24.59
CA ILE A 82 1.35 -2.96 24.39
C ILE A 82 1.75 -3.44 22.99
N PRO A 83 2.52 -2.63 22.23
CA PRO A 83 3.06 -3.07 20.96
C PRO A 83 4.19 -4.07 21.20
N VAL A 84 4.08 -5.27 20.61
CA VAL A 84 5.05 -6.36 20.72
C VAL A 84 5.52 -6.76 19.32
N GLU A 85 6.78 -6.47 19.02
CA GLU A 85 7.42 -6.82 17.76
C GLU A 85 7.63 -8.34 17.68
N CYS A 86 7.23 -8.96 16.57
CA CYS A 86 7.55 -10.36 16.32
C CYS A 86 9.00 -10.51 15.85
N PRO A 87 9.86 -11.24 16.56
CA PRO A 87 11.26 -11.43 16.16
C PRO A 87 11.41 -12.22 14.84
N ALA A 88 10.37 -12.91 14.39
CA ALA A 88 10.41 -13.78 13.22
C ALA A 88 9.78 -13.18 11.94
N CYS A 89 9.04 -12.10 12.03
CA CYS A 89 8.46 -11.45 10.85
C CYS A 89 8.35 -9.93 10.99
N THR A 90 8.94 -9.36 12.04
CA THR A 90 8.94 -7.92 12.37
C THR A 90 7.56 -7.28 12.51
N PHE A 91 6.49 -8.07 12.42
CA PHE A 91 5.11 -7.61 12.55
C PHE A 91 4.86 -7.12 13.98
N VAL A 92 4.26 -5.94 14.12
CA VAL A 92 3.92 -5.34 15.41
C VAL A 92 2.54 -5.84 15.85
N ASN A 93 2.50 -6.55 16.98
CA ASN A 93 1.26 -7.07 17.58
C ASN A 93 0.82 -6.14 18.70
N TYR A 94 -0.48 -6.01 18.95
CA TYR A 94 -1.01 -5.18 20.04
C TYR A 94 -1.64 -6.08 21.11
N MET A 95 -0.94 -6.28 22.23
CA MET A 95 -1.26 -7.32 23.23
C MET A 95 -1.78 -6.71 24.53
N LYS A 96 -2.75 -7.37 25.19
CA LYS A 96 -3.22 -6.94 26.52
C LYS A 96 -2.33 -7.52 27.64
N PRO A 97 -1.77 -6.71 28.55
CA PRO A 97 -0.82 -7.12 29.58
C PRO A 97 -1.43 -8.03 30.66
N SER A 98 -2.76 -8.10 30.75
CA SER A 98 -3.50 -8.91 31.73
C SER A 98 -3.72 -10.38 31.31
N SER A 99 -3.29 -10.76 30.10
CA SER A 99 -3.31 -12.18 29.71
C SER A 99 -2.09 -12.88 30.30
N SER A 100 -2.33 -13.87 31.18
CA SER A 100 -1.32 -14.70 31.83
C SER A 100 -0.18 -15.09 30.87
N SER A 101 0.95 -14.41 31.06
CA SER A 101 2.33 -14.52 30.55
C SER A 101 2.79 -15.57 29.51
N ASN A 102 2.13 -16.68 29.24
CA ASN A 102 2.89 -17.82 28.70
C ASN A 102 2.78 -18.10 27.18
N HIS A 103 1.88 -17.46 26.41
CA HIS A 103 1.66 -17.89 25.01
C HIS A 103 1.20 -16.79 24.04
N TRP A 104 1.83 -15.62 24.03
CA TRP A 104 1.58 -14.67 22.95
C TRP A 104 2.10 -15.21 21.61
N LYS A 105 1.26 -15.16 20.58
CA LYS A 105 1.60 -15.57 19.21
C LYS A 105 1.44 -14.39 18.27
N CYS A 106 2.33 -14.28 17.32
CA CYS A 106 2.21 -13.29 16.27
C CYS A 106 0.95 -13.53 15.44
N ALA A 107 0.12 -12.51 15.24
CA ALA A 107 -1.08 -12.61 14.40
C ALA A 107 -0.73 -12.98 12.95
N GLN A 108 0.43 -12.55 12.46
CA GLN A 108 0.86 -12.79 11.08
C GLN A 108 1.47 -14.18 10.86
N CYS A 109 2.41 -14.60 11.72
CA CYS A 109 3.18 -15.83 11.50
C CYS A 109 2.93 -16.93 12.53
N SER A 110 2.02 -16.70 13.48
CA SER A 110 1.66 -17.62 14.58
C SER A 110 2.82 -18.07 15.50
N ARG A 111 4.03 -17.51 15.31
CA ARG A 111 5.19 -17.83 16.14
C ARG A 111 5.09 -17.16 17.52
N PRO A 112 5.69 -17.75 18.56
CA PRO A 112 5.70 -17.17 19.90
C PRO A 112 6.36 -15.78 19.90
N LEU A 113 5.75 -14.83 20.60
CA LEU A 113 6.33 -13.54 20.93
C LEU A 113 7.07 -13.71 22.26
N MET A 114 8.38 -13.46 22.28
CA MET A 114 9.22 -13.67 23.47
C MET A 114 8.89 -12.63 24.55
N GLU A 115 8.76 -13.08 25.80
CA GLU A 115 8.26 -12.32 26.95
C GLU A 115 9.26 -11.30 27.53
N ASN A 116 10.50 -11.24 27.06
CA ASN A 116 11.53 -10.40 27.69
C ASN A 116 12.33 -9.60 26.68
N VAL A 117 11.76 -8.46 26.27
CA VAL A 117 12.57 -7.34 25.78
C VAL A 117 12.11 -6.12 26.55
N SER A 118 13.01 -5.59 27.38
CA SER A 118 12.84 -4.32 28.07
C SER A 118 12.37 -3.28 27.04
N TYR A 119 11.15 -2.78 27.23
CA TYR A 119 10.52 -1.77 26.39
C TYR A 119 11.39 -0.51 26.41
N SER A 120 12.29 -0.43 25.43
CA SER A 120 13.17 0.70 25.20
C SER A 120 12.94 1.14 23.77
N GLY A 121 12.07 2.13 23.62
CA GLY A 121 11.94 2.92 22.40
C GLY A 121 10.51 2.97 21.90
N HIS A 122 9.87 4.13 22.10
CA HIS A 122 8.73 4.54 21.31
C HIS A 122 9.06 4.32 19.83
N VAL A 123 8.40 3.35 19.18
CA VAL A 123 8.44 3.22 17.73
C VAL A 123 7.52 4.30 17.20
N SER A 124 8.10 5.39 16.71
CA SER A 124 7.36 6.45 16.05
C SER A 124 6.88 5.94 14.69
N HIS A 125 5.66 6.29 14.27
CA HIS A 125 5.15 6.00 12.93
C HIS A 125 6.09 6.47 11.80
N LYS A 126 7.00 7.41 12.10
CA LYS A 126 8.02 7.91 11.17
C LYS A 126 9.11 6.89 10.81
N ASP A 127 9.26 5.82 11.60
CA ASP A 127 10.31 4.80 11.41
C ASP A 127 9.79 3.55 10.66
N LEU A 128 8.52 3.59 10.22
CA LEU A 128 7.84 2.49 9.56
C LEU A 128 7.69 2.77 8.06
N VAL A 129 7.92 1.74 7.25
CA VAL A 129 7.68 1.74 5.81
C VAL A 129 6.63 0.70 5.46
N GLU A 130 5.66 1.07 4.63
CA GLU A 130 4.66 0.15 4.12
C GLU A 130 5.23 -0.66 2.94
N CYS A 131 5.07 -1.97 2.98
CA CYS A 131 5.43 -2.83 1.87
C CYS A 131 4.45 -2.66 0.71
N ARG A 132 4.93 -2.29 -0.47
CA ARG A 132 4.10 -2.13 -1.68
C ARG A 132 3.45 -3.43 -2.18
N VAL A 133 3.95 -4.59 -1.74
CA VAL A 133 3.46 -5.90 -2.19
C VAL A 133 2.38 -6.45 -1.27
N CYS A 134 2.59 -6.37 0.05
CA CYS A 134 1.70 -6.99 1.03
C CYS A 134 1.10 -6.01 2.04
N HIS A 135 1.31 -4.71 1.86
CA HIS A 135 0.78 -3.61 2.68
C HIS A 135 1.10 -3.70 4.18
N SER A 136 2.05 -4.57 4.55
CA SER A 136 2.52 -4.69 5.93
C SER A 136 3.40 -3.50 6.28
N LEU A 137 3.24 -2.95 7.48
CA LEU A 137 4.15 -1.96 8.05
C LEU A 137 5.41 -2.66 8.56
N ASN A 138 6.58 -2.17 8.15
CA ASN A 138 7.88 -2.73 8.51
C ASN A 138 8.75 -1.63 9.13
N LYS A 139 9.44 -1.94 10.22
CA LYS A 139 10.40 -1.02 10.83
C LYS A 139 11.72 -1.06 10.06
N LEU A 140 12.27 0.11 9.74
CA LEU A 140 13.59 0.16 9.12
C LEU A 140 14.67 -0.21 10.14
N PRO A 141 15.63 -1.08 9.76
CA PRO A 141 16.75 -1.41 10.62
C PRO A 141 17.67 -0.20 10.80
N THR A 142 18.25 -0.05 11.99
CA THR A 142 19.22 1.01 12.29
C THR A 142 20.61 0.75 11.71
N LYS A 143 20.86 -0.48 11.23
CA LYS A 143 22.14 -0.89 10.62
C LYS A 143 22.14 -0.56 9.12
N LYS A 144 23.32 -0.19 8.62
CA LYS A 144 23.54 -0.02 7.18
C LYS A 144 23.51 -1.38 6.47
N SER A 145 22.82 -1.45 5.34
CA SER A 145 22.73 -2.61 4.45
C SER A 145 22.39 -2.14 3.04
N ASP A 146 22.72 -2.95 2.03
CA ASP A 146 22.42 -2.63 0.62
C ASP A 146 20.91 -2.73 0.34
N ALA A 147 20.23 -3.64 1.04
CA ALA A 147 18.79 -3.88 0.89
C ALA A 147 18.09 -4.21 2.22
N VAL A 148 16.86 -3.74 2.35
CA VAL A 148 15.95 -4.02 3.48
C VAL A 148 14.71 -4.73 2.96
N LEU A 149 14.32 -5.81 3.65
CA LEU A 149 13.27 -6.71 3.22
C LEU A 149 12.03 -6.64 4.11
N CYS A 150 10.87 -6.87 3.51
CA CYS A 150 9.62 -7.01 4.22
C CYS A 150 9.61 -8.27 5.09
N GLY A 151 9.23 -8.14 6.36
CA GLY A 151 9.08 -9.30 7.23
C GLY A 151 7.84 -10.16 6.96
N GLY A 152 6.87 -9.63 6.21
CA GLY A 152 5.66 -10.34 5.79
C GLY A 152 5.84 -11.17 4.51
N CYS A 153 6.34 -10.55 3.44
CA CYS A 153 6.45 -11.18 2.12
C CYS A 153 7.89 -11.40 1.61
N TYR A 154 8.90 -10.99 2.39
CA TYR A 154 10.32 -11.19 2.08
C TYR A 154 10.82 -10.55 0.79
N GLN A 155 10.03 -9.62 0.23
CA GLN A 155 10.44 -8.77 -0.89
C GLN A 155 11.08 -7.48 -0.38
N GLU A 156 11.95 -6.90 -1.19
CA GLU A 156 12.60 -5.61 -0.91
C GLU A 156 11.56 -4.48 -0.73
N LEU A 157 11.77 -3.65 0.29
CA LEU A 157 10.88 -2.54 0.63
C LEU A 157 11.10 -1.29 -0.23
N GLY A 158 12.15 -1.28 -1.07
CA GLY A 158 12.46 -0.23 -2.04
C GLY A 158 13.84 0.38 -1.85
N SER A 159 14.50 0.70 -2.96
CA SER A 159 15.91 1.11 -3.03
C SER A 159 16.19 2.58 -2.66
N THR A 160 15.16 3.39 -2.43
CA THR A 160 15.28 4.82 -2.04
C THR A 160 15.85 5.06 -0.64
N LEU A 161 16.16 4.00 0.10
CA LEU A 161 16.75 4.07 1.44
C LEU A 161 18.29 4.01 1.43
N SER A 162 18.89 3.65 0.30
CA SER A 162 20.34 3.68 0.12
C SER A 162 20.79 5.08 -0.31
N SER A 163 21.56 5.77 0.54
CA SER A 163 22.16 7.08 0.29
C SER A 163 23.29 7.08 -0.76
N VAL A 164 23.38 6.03 -1.57
CA VAL A 164 24.35 5.92 -2.67
C VAL A 164 23.57 6.17 -3.95
N PRO A 165 23.98 7.14 -4.78
CA PRO A 165 23.32 7.39 -6.06
C PRO A 165 23.61 6.19 -6.96
N HIS A 166 22.73 5.18 -6.92
CA HIS A 166 22.78 4.08 -7.87
C HIS A 166 22.16 4.58 -9.17
N VAL A 167 22.99 5.25 -9.97
CA VAL A 167 22.73 5.57 -11.38
C VAL A 167 22.89 4.27 -12.17
N GLU A 168 22.07 3.28 -11.88
CA GLU A 168 21.83 2.17 -12.80
C GLU A 168 20.38 2.29 -13.23
N SER A 169 20.20 2.63 -14.51
CA SER A 169 18.92 2.58 -15.20
C SER A 169 18.19 1.28 -14.81
N GLU A 170 16.87 1.33 -14.62
CA GLU A 170 16.05 0.14 -14.28
C GLU A 170 16.33 -1.06 -15.21
N GLU A 171 16.83 -0.80 -16.42
CA GLU A 171 17.31 -1.80 -17.39
C GLU A 171 18.46 -2.71 -16.91
N ASN A 172 19.25 -2.30 -15.92
CA ASN A 172 20.46 -3.03 -15.48
C ASN A 172 20.31 -3.71 -14.11
N GLN A 173 19.08 -3.99 -13.68
CA GLN A 173 18.80 -4.67 -12.43
C GLN A 173 18.26 -6.08 -12.64
N ARG A 174 18.59 -6.99 -11.73
CA ARG A 174 18.02 -8.34 -11.64
C ARG A 174 17.56 -8.63 -10.22
N THR A 175 16.44 -9.31 -10.08
CA THR A 175 16.01 -9.86 -8.79
C THR A 175 16.67 -11.22 -8.57
N VAL A 176 17.36 -11.37 -7.44
CA VAL A 176 17.97 -12.63 -6.99
C VAL A 176 17.22 -13.18 -5.79
N GLN A 177 17.04 -14.49 -5.75
CA GLN A 177 16.44 -15.19 -4.62
C GLN A 177 17.53 -15.80 -3.74
N LEU A 178 17.59 -15.37 -2.48
CA LEU A 178 18.66 -15.71 -1.55
C LEU A 178 18.12 -16.33 -0.26
N ARG A 179 18.65 -17.49 0.10
CA ARG A 179 18.28 -18.17 1.33
C ARG A 179 19.08 -17.61 2.50
N CYS A 180 18.40 -17.20 3.56
CA CYS A 180 19.07 -16.79 4.79
C CYS A 180 19.77 -17.96 5.47
N GLY A 181 21.05 -17.78 5.84
CA GLY A 181 21.85 -18.83 6.49
C GLY A 181 21.39 -19.20 7.90
N GLN A 182 20.53 -18.39 8.54
CA GLN A 182 20.03 -18.62 9.90
C GLN A 182 18.63 -19.23 9.92
N CYS A 183 17.65 -18.57 9.29
CA CYS A 183 16.26 -19.01 9.35
C CYS A 183 15.78 -19.75 8.10
N SER A 184 16.66 -19.92 7.10
CA SER A 184 16.36 -20.60 5.82
C SER A 184 15.23 -19.97 4.98
N VAL A 185 14.72 -18.80 5.36
CA VAL A 185 13.75 -18.04 4.56
C VAL A 185 14.39 -17.61 3.23
N ILE A 186 13.61 -17.70 2.15
CA ILE A 186 14.00 -17.20 0.83
C ILE A 186 13.60 -15.74 0.73
N ASN A 187 14.57 -14.91 0.40
CA ASN A 187 14.46 -13.46 0.30
C ASN A 187 14.62 -13.05 -1.16
N ALA A 188 13.82 -12.13 -1.67
CA ALA A 188 13.95 -11.59 -3.01
C ALA A 188 14.59 -10.20 -2.93
N VAL A 189 15.81 -10.06 -3.45
CA VAL A 189 16.60 -8.81 -3.41
C VAL A 189 16.86 -8.35 -4.85
N THR A 190 16.66 -7.08 -5.12
CA THR A 190 16.99 -6.48 -6.42
C THR A 190 18.41 -5.94 -6.38
N VAL A 191 19.23 -6.37 -7.34
CA VAL A 191 20.65 -6.01 -7.42
C VAL A 191 21.02 -5.58 -8.84
N GLY A 192 22.02 -4.72 -8.97
CA GLY A 192 22.64 -4.43 -10.26
C GLY A 192 23.26 -5.68 -10.88
N VAL A 193 23.28 -5.76 -12.22
CA VAL A 193 23.83 -6.91 -12.97
C VAL A 193 25.30 -7.20 -12.65
N ASN A 194 26.08 -6.19 -12.26
CA ASN A 194 27.52 -6.31 -11.99
C ASN A 194 27.88 -6.44 -10.50
N VAL A 195 26.89 -6.56 -9.61
CA VAL A 195 27.12 -6.68 -8.16
C VAL A 195 27.69 -8.07 -7.84
N LYS A 196 28.91 -8.10 -7.29
CA LYS A 196 29.60 -9.35 -6.87
C LYS A 196 29.44 -9.69 -5.40
N ARG A 197 29.09 -8.72 -4.57
CA ARG A 197 28.90 -8.88 -3.13
C ARG A 197 27.66 -8.11 -2.71
N LEU A 198 26.84 -8.74 -1.89
CA LEU A 198 25.60 -8.18 -1.40
C LEU A 198 25.48 -8.37 0.12
N GLU A 199 25.09 -7.31 0.81
CA GLU A 199 24.74 -7.34 2.23
C GLU A 199 23.28 -6.95 2.44
N PHE A 200 22.47 -7.87 2.95
CA PHE A 200 21.05 -7.65 3.14
C PHE A 200 20.58 -8.12 4.52
N ILE A 201 19.54 -7.46 5.05
CA ILE A 201 18.91 -7.85 6.31
C ILE A 201 17.74 -8.78 6.01
N CYS A 202 17.78 -10.00 6.54
CA CYS A 202 16.74 -11.00 6.27
C CYS A 202 15.39 -10.57 6.85
N GLY A 203 14.34 -10.58 6.02
CA GLY A 203 12.99 -10.21 6.46
C GLY A 203 12.43 -11.15 7.54
N GLY A 204 12.81 -12.42 7.53
CA GLY A 204 12.31 -13.41 8.49
C GLY A 204 13.03 -13.48 9.84
N CYS A 205 14.19 -12.84 10.02
CA CYS A 205 14.88 -12.90 11.33
C CYS A 205 15.71 -11.66 11.67
N GLY A 206 15.76 -10.65 10.80
CA GLY A 206 16.51 -9.42 11.03
C GLY A 206 18.04 -9.59 11.04
N VAL A 207 18.57 -10.77 10.75
CA VAL A 207 20.02 -11.01 10.70
C VAL A 207 20.59 -10.46 9.40
N LEU A 208 21.74 -9.79 9.51
CA LEU A 208 22.55 -9.36 8.37
C LEU A 208 23.18 -10.59 7.69
N ASN A 209 22.96 -10.75 6.39
CA ASN A 209 23.55 -11.79 5.56
C ASN A 209 24.48 -11.13 4.56
N THR A 210 25.65 -11.74 4.35
CA THR A 210 26.61 -11.35 3.32
C THR A 210 26.74 -12.48 2.32
N MET A 211 26.59 -12.19 1.03
CA MET A 211 26.70 -13.19 -0.03
C MET A 211 27.58 -12.70 -1.17
N THR A 212 28.25 -13.63 -1.82
CA THR A 212 28.96 -13.41 -3.07
C THR A 212 28.08 -13.91 -4.21
N LEU A 213 27.89 -13.08 -5.23
CA LEU A 213 27.12 -13.40 -6.42
C LEU A 213 28.11 -13.73 -7.54
N GLU A 214 27.88 -14.88 -8.19
CA GLU A 214 28.61 -15.30 -9.40
C GLU A 214 28.03 -14.64 -10.65
#